data_AF-A0A7S4A6J7-F1
#
_entry.id   AF-A0A7S4A6J7-F1
#
_cell.length_a   1.000
_cell.length_b   1.000
_cell.length_c   1.000
_cell.angle_alpha   90.00
_cell.angle_beta   90.00
_cell.angle_gamma   90.00
#
_symmetry.space_group_name_H-M   'P 1'
#
loop_
_entity.id
_entity.type
_entity.pdbx_description
1 polymer ?
#
loop_
_entity_poly.entity_id
_entity_poly.type
_entity_poly.pdbx_seq_one_letter_code
_entity_poly.pdbx_strand_id
1 'polypeptide(L)'
;MLYTAIAAGAVVLLALLLRRRRKRDSQKKIKTLVVLGSGGHTAEMLRLITDFDFDRYGPLTLVTAATDTTSRAKAERELPREALATARWAAIPRAREVGQSFGSSVPST
;
A
#
# COMPACT_ATOMS: atom_id res chain seq x y z
N MET A 1 33.01 24.60 -29.93
CA MET A 1 31.96 25.54 -29.48
C MET A 1 30.59 24.85 -29.39
N LEU A 2 30.05 24.29 -30.47
CA LEU A 2 28.75 23.58 -30.42
C LEU A 2 28.77 22.31 -29.56
N TYR A 3 29.79 21.45 -29.74
CA TYR A 3 29.91 20.19 -28.98
C TYR A 3 30.09 20.42 -27.47
N THR A 4 30.87 21.42 -27.10
CA THR A 4 31.09 21.82 -25.70
C THR A 4 29.82 22.34 -25.04
N ALA A 5 29.00 23.10 -25.77
CA ALA A 5 27.71 23.58 -25.28
C ALA A 5 26.71 22.44 -25.08
N ILE A 6 26.62 21.50 -26.02
CA ILE A 6 25.77 20.30 -25.91
C ILE A 6 26.22 19.44 -24.73
N ALA A 7 27.52 19.19 -24.59
CA ALA A 7 28.08 18.39 -23.49
C ALA A 7 27.78 19.04 -22.13
N ALA A 8 27.97 20.36 -22.00
CA ALA A 8 27.62 21.09 -20.77
C ALA A 8 26.12 21.00 -20.47
N GLY A 9 25.25 21.16 -21.49
CA GLY A 9 23.81 21.01 -21.34
C GLY A 9 23.40 19.61 -20.88
N ALA A 10 24.00 18.56 -21.44
CA ALA A 10 23.76 17.18 -21.04
C ALA A 10 24.23 16.89 -19.61
N VAL A 11 25.38 17.41 -19.20
CA VAL A 11 25.91 17.28 -17.83
C VAL A 11 25.00 18.01 -16.83
N VAL A 12 24.55 19.22 -17.15
CA VAL A 12 23.62 19.97 -16.28
C VAL A 12 22.28 19.24 -16.19
N LEU A 13 21.72 18.76 -17.30
CA LEU A 13 20.50 17.97 -17.30
C LEU A 13 20.65 16.70 -16.45
N LEU A 14 21.75 15.96 -16.62
CA LEU A 14 22.04 14.77 -15.82
C LEU A 14 22.16 15.11 -14.33
N ALA A 15 22.87 16.17 -13.97
CA ALA A 15 23.00 16.63 -12.58
C ALA A 15 21.64 17.02 -11.98
N LEU A 16 20.78 17.68 -12.76
CA LEU A 16 19.41 18.02 -12.33
C LEU A 16 18.54 16.77 -12.13
N LEU A 17 18.61 15.79 -13.03
CA LEU A 17 17.90 14.52 -12.91
C LEU A 17 18.37 13.72 -11.68
N LEU A 18 19.69 13.65 -11.45
CA LEU A 18 20.28 13.00 -10.29
C LEU A 18 19.90 13.69 -8.98
N ARG A 19 19.91 15.03 -8.95
CA ARG A 19 19.48 15.83 -7.79
C ARG A 19 18.00 15.61 -7.50
N ARG A 20 17.16 15.54 -8.53
CA ARG A 20 15.71 15.26 -8.38
C ARG A 20 15.47 13.86 -7.82
N ARG A 21 16.21 12.85 -8.29
CA ARG A 21 16.16 11.48 -7.75
C ARG A 21 16.56 11.43 -6.29
N ARG A 22 17.70 12.03 -5.92
CA ARG A 22 18.17 12.07 -4.52
C ARG A 22 17.16 12.76 -3.59
N LYS A 23 16.51 13.85 -4.03
CA LYS A 23 15.47 14.53 -3.25
C LYS A 23 14.23 13.65 -3.04
N ARG A 24 13.90 12.77 -4.00
CA ARG A 24 12.81 11.81 -3.89
C ARG A 24 13.14 10.72 -2.88
N ASP A 25 14.35 10.15 -2.97
CA ASP A 25 14.83 9.13 -2.03
C ASP A 25 14.99 9.66 -0.59
N SER A 26 15.27 10.96 -0.43
CA SER A 26 15.32 11.60 0.88
C SER A 26 13.94 11.90 1.48
N GLN A 27 12.84 11.74 0.73
CA GLN A 27 11.50 11.87 1.32
C GLN A 27 11.27 10.71 2.29
N LYS A 28 10.82 11.03 3.50
CA LYS A 28 10.43 10.01 4.46
C LYS A 28 9.24 9.24 3.89
N LYS A 29 9.33 7.90 3.91
CA LYS A 29 8.21 7.05 3.52
C LYS A 29 7.02 7.25 4.46
N ILE A 30 5.83 7.23 3.89
CA ILE A 30 4.54 7.31 4.56
C ILE A 30 4.12 5.88 4.88
N LYS A 31 4.04 5.56 6.18
CA LYS A 31 3.54 4.26 6.63
C LYS A 31 2.06 4.17 6.30
N THR A 32 1.65 3.12 5.61
CA THR A 32 0.26 2.96 5.17
C THR A 32 -0.34 1.72 5.80
N LEU A 33 -1.54 1.86 6.37
CA LEU A 33 -2.32 0.76 6.92
C LEU A 33 -3.63 0.65 6.15
N VAL A 34 -3.99 -0.56 5.74
CA VAL A 34 -5.25 -0.86 5.06
C VAL A 34 -5.95 -1.97 5.81
N VAL A 35 -7.22 -1.74 6.15
CA VAL A 35 -8.09 -2.76 6.71
C VAL A 35 -8.90 -3.38 5.58
N LEU A 36 -8.74 -4.67 5.38
CA LEU A 36 -9.46 -5.47 4.40
C LEU A 36 -10.57 -6.26 5.10
N GLY A 37 -11.75 -6.30 4.49
CA GLY A 37 -12.86 -7.15 4.95
C GLY A 37 -13.51 -7.90 3.79
N SER A 38 -14.41 -8.83 4.06
CA SER A 38 -14.99 -9.70 3.02
C SER A 38 -16.06 -9.02 2.13
N GLY A 39 -16.25 -7.71 2.23
CA GLY A 39 -17.32 -6.95 1.58
C GLY A 39 -17.02 -6.54 0.13
N GLY A 40 -18.02 -5.95 -0.55
CA GLY A 40 -17.92 -5.52 -1.95
C GLY A 40 -16.84 -4.48 -2.23
N HIS A 41 -16.58 -3.57 -1.28
CA HIS A 41 -15.60 -2.50 -1.42
C HIS A 41 -14.14 -2.98 -1.40
N THR A 42 -13.87 -4.23 -1.00
CA THR A 42 -12.49 -4.73 -0.91
C THR A 42 -11.83 -4.86 -2.27
N ALA A 43 -12.59 -5.17 -3.33
CA ALA A 43 -12.06 -5.13 -4.70
C ALA A 43 -11.58 -3.73 -5.09
N GLU A 44 -12.36 -2.70 -4.74
CA GLU A 44 -12.03 -1.30 -5.01
C GLU A 44 -10.78 -0.88 -4.23
N MET A 45 -10.69 -1.28 -2.95
CA MET A 45 -9.51 -0.99 -2.14
C MET A 45 -8.24 -1.65 -2.68
N LEU A 46 -8.32 -2.91 -3.12
CA LEU A 46 -7.17 -3.60 -3.72
C LEU A 46 -6.72 -2.92 -5.02
N ARG A 47 -7.67 -2.49 -5.86
CA ARG A 47 -7.38 -1.73 -7.09
C ARG A 47 -6.76 -0.36 -6.81
N LEU A 48 -7.11 0.31 -5.71
CA LEU A 48 -6.44 1.56 -5.33
C LEU A 48 -4.98 1.31 -4.92
N ILE A 49 -4.73 0.22 -4.19
CA ILE A 49 -3.38 -0.12 -3.73
C ILE A 49 -2.48 -0.51 -4.90
N THR A 50 -3.00 -1.12 -5.97
CA THR A 50 -2.15 -1.51 -7.12
C THR A 50 -1.45 -0.33 -7.76
N ASP A 51 -2.01 0.88 -7.65
CA ASP A 51 -1.49 2.10 -8.26
C ASP A 51 -0.63 2.93 -7.28
N PHE A 52 -0.31 2.39 -6.09
CA PHE A 52 0.51 3.09 -5.12
C PHE A 52 1.99 3.18 -5.55
N ASP A 53 2.58 4.35 -5.30
CA ASP A 53 4.03 4.50 -5.30
C ASP A 53 4.61 3.88 -4.01
N PHE A 54 5.04 2.62 -4.08
CA PHE A 54 5.57 1.87 -2.92
C PHE A 54 6.92 2.40 -2.40
N ASP A 55 7.61 3.27 -3.16
CA ASP A 55 8.75 4.01 -2.63
C ASP A 55 8.29 5.08 -1.64
N ARG A 56 7.09 5.64 -1.83
CA ARG A 56 6.50 6.68 -0.98
C ARG A 56 5.57 6.11 0.10
N TYR A 57 4.73 5.14 -0.20
CA TYR A 57 3.65 4.62 0.66
C TYR A 57 3.99 3.28 1.31
N GLY A 58 5.22 3.16 1.83
CA GLY A 58 5.71 1.93 2.47
C GLY A 58 6.24 2.17 3.90
N PRO A 59 6.25 1.14 4.76
CA PRO A 59 5.71 -0.21 4.54
C PRO A 59 4.17 -0.22 4.56
N LEU A 60 3.59 -1.15 3.80
CA LEU A 60 2.15 -1.41 3.76
C LEU A 60 1.79 -2.40 4.88
N THR A 61 0.81 -2.06 5.72
CA THR A 61 0.26 -2.99 6.73
C THR A 61 -1.16 -3.36 6.34
N LEU A 62 -1.38 -4.63 6.03
CA LEU A 62 -2.68 -5.19 5.69
C LEU A 62 -3.29 -5.83 6.94
N VAL A 63 -4.43 -5.31 7.35
CA VAL A 63 -5.19 -5.80 8.51
C VAL A 63 -6.39 -6.57 8.00
N THR A 64 -6.58 -7.80 8.45
CA THR A 64 -7.78 -8.59 8.17
C THR A 64 -8.49 -8.96 9.47
N ALA A 65 -9.77 -9.30 9.40
CA ALA A 65 -10.41 -9.97 10.53
C ALA A 65 -9.79 -11.37 10.72
N ALA A 66 -9.67 -11.84 11.96
CA ALA A 66 -9.08 -13.15 12.27
C ALA A 66 -9.81 -14.32 11.59
N THR A 67 -11.12 -14.19 11.39
CA THR A 67 -11.97 -15.17 10.72
C THR A 67 -12.07 -14.96 9.20
N ASP A 68 -11.51 -13.88 8.65
CA ASP A 68 -11.58 -13.55 7.22
C ASP A 68 -10.32 -14.00 6.47
N THR A 69 -10.30 -15.28 6.07
CA THR A 69 -9.25 -15.86 5.23
C THR A 69 -9.39 -15.44 3.77
N THR A 70 -10.59 -15.07 3.34
CA THR A 70 -10.90 -14.74 1.94
C THR A 70 -10.26 -13.45 1.47
N SER A 71 -10.30 -12.41 2.30
CA SER A 71 -9.71 -11.11 1.98
C SER A 71 -8.20 -11.17 1.88
N ARG A 72 -7.56 -11.99 2.71
CA ARG A 72 -6.12 -12.24 2.63
C ARG A 72 -5.73 -12.90 1.32
N ALA A 73 -6.39 -14.02 0.98
CA ALA A 73 -6.12 -14.73 -0.28
C ALA A 73 -6.38 -13.84 -1.50
N LYS A 74 -7.40 -12.98 -1.44
CA LYS A 74 -7.71 -12.02 -2.51
C LYS A 74 -6.60 -10.99 -2.69
N ALA A 75 -6.11 -10.41 -1.60
CA ALA A 75 -5.02 -9.46 -1.63
C ALA A 75 -3.69 -10.07 -2.11
N GLU A 76 -3.38 -11.30 -1.67
CA GLU A 76 -2.18 -12.03 -2.14
C GLU A 76 -2.23 -12.31 -3.65
N ARG A 77 -3.43 -12.47 -4.23
CA ARG A 77 -3.62 -12.67 -5.67
C ARG A 77 -3.61 -11.37 -6.48
N GLU A 78 -4.23 -10.31 -5.96
CA GLU A 78 -4.52 -9.09 -6.73
C GLU A 78 -3.48 -7.99 -6.56
N LEU A 79 -2.72 -7.98 -5.46
CA LEU A 79 -1.69 -6.97 -5.23
C LEU A 79 -0.39 -7.26 -6.00
N PRO A 80 0.31 -6.23 -6.48
CA PRO A 80 1.60 -6.40 -7.14
C PRO A 80 2.65 -6.93 -6.17
N ARG A 81 3.65 -7.64 -6.71
CA ARG A 81 4.74 -8.23 -5.90
C ARG A 81 5.48 -7.19 -5.04
N GLU A 82 5.61 -5.96 -5.52
CA GLU A 82 6.23 -4.86 -4.80
C GLU A 82 5.47 -4.48 -3.53
N ALA A 83 4.13 -4.48 -3.61
CA ALA A 83 3.27 -4.29 -2.43
C ALA A 83 3.50 -5.42 -1.43
N LEU A 84 3.45 -6.67 -1.90
CA LEU A 84 3.58 -7.87 -1.07
C LEU A 84 4.97 -7.98 -0.42
N ALA A 85 6.03 -7.54 -1.10
CA ALA A 85 7.40 -7.55 -0.57
C ALA A 85 7.57 -6.64 0.66
N THR A 86 6.77 -5.58 0.76
CA THR A 86 6.79 -4.66 1.91
C THR A 86 5.59 -4.84 2.85
N ALA A 87 4.68 -5.75 2.51
CA ALA A 87 3.44 -5.97 3.23
C ALA A 87 3.69 -6.64 4.59
N ARG A 88 3.06 -6.10 5.62
CA ARG A 88 2.95 -6.71 6.94
C ARG A 88 1.51 -7.10 7.18
N TRP A 89 1.30 -8.29 7.70
CA TRP A 89 -0.04 -8.79 8.01
C TRP A 89 -0.34 -8.65 9.49
N ALA A 90 -1.52 -8.15 9.81
CA ALA A 90 -2.06 -8.16 11.16
C ALA A 90 -3.50 -8.68 11.11
N ALA A 91 -3.90 -9.41 12.16
CA ALA A 91 -5.26 -9.88 12.33
C ALA A 91 -5.89 -9.18 13.53
N ILE A 92 -7.13 -8.75 13.38
CA ILE A 92 -7.94 -8.19 14.47
C ILE A 92 -9.20 -9.03 14.70
N PRO A 93 -9.76 -9.06 15.93
CA PRO A 93 -11.05 -9.68 16.16
C PRO A 93 -12.13 -9.03 15.27
N ARG A 94 -13.04 -9.85 14.75
CA ARG A 94 -14.21 -9.34 14.02
C ARG A 94 -15.20 -8.76 15.01
N ALA A 95 -15.66 -7.53 14.79
CA ALA A 95 -16.63 -6.89 15.68
C ALA A 95 -17.98 -7.63 15.75
N ARG A 96 -18.39 -8.30 14.66
CA ARG A 96 -19.60 -9.12 14.57
C ARG A 96 -19.47 -10.12 13.42
N GLU A 97 -19.92 -11.37 13.63
CA GLU A 97 -20.02 -12.36 12.55
C GLU A 97 -21.32 -12.19 11.75
N VAL A 98 -21.26 -12.43 10.44
CA VAL A 98 -22.43 -12.41 9.57
C VAL A 98 -23.36 -13.55 9.99
N GLY A 99 -24.61 -13.23 10.33
CA GLY A 99 -25.60 -14.19 10.82
C GLY A 99 -25.74 -14.24 12.36
N GLN A 100 -24.95 -13.47 13.12
CA GLN A 100 -25.20 -13.33 14.56
C GLN A 100 -26.50 -12.56 14.81
N SER A 101 -27.34 -13.13 15.68
CA SER A 101 -28.58 -12.50 16.14
C SER A 101 -28.27 -11.23 16.92
N PHE A 102 -29.11 -10.21 16.81
CA PHE A 102 -28.91 -8.93 17.52
C PHE A 102 -28.89 -9.08 19.05
N GLY A 103 -29.44 -10.18 19.60
CA GLY A 103 -29.45 -10.47 21.03
C GLY A 103 -28.09 -10.87 21.63
N SER A 104 -27.14 -11.35 20.82
CA SER A 104 -25.79 -11.67 21.32
C SER A 104 -24.90 -10.43 21.49
N SER A 105 -25.36 -9.24 21.09
CA SER A 105 -24.63 -7.98 21.18
C SER A 105 -24.72 -7.30 22.56
N VAL A 106 -25.50 -7.85 23.49
CA VAL A 106 -25.87 -7.17 24.73
C VAL A 106 -24.82 -7.20 25.85
N PRO A 107 -23.90 -8.18 26.00
CA PRO A 107 -22.97 -8.17 27.14
C PRO A 107 -21.58 -7.60 26.81
N SER A 108 -21.46 -6.69 25.84
CA SER A 108 -20.20 -5.96 25.59
C SER A 108 -20.44 -4.45 25.50
N THR A 109 -20.78 -3.85 26.64
CA THR A 109 -20.53 -2.44 26.95
C THR A 109 -20.00 -2.38 28.37
#